data_AF-A0A1Z7WUT6-F1
#
_entry.id   AF-A0A1Z7WUT6-F1
#
_cell.length_a   1.000
_cell.length_b   1.000
_cell.length_c   1.000
_cell.angle_alpha   90.00
_cell.angle_beta   90.00
_cell.angle_gamma   90.00
#
_symmetry.space_group_name_H-M   'P 1'
#
loop_
_entity.id
_entity.type
_entity.pdbx_description
1 polymer ?
#
loop_
_entity_poly.entity_id
_entity_poly.type
_entity_poly.pdbx_seq_one_letter_code
_entity_poly.pdbx_strand_id
1 'polypeptide(L)'
;MVKLSAAKPSLVPAIMALVILVLFGYLLFTDSQPSRTEHTLNPPIEIIDPQPPLTIIESVAPAPTSEEVTEQEAEAFVEALATPQTQTAIMVTEDKDQFVRHDGIISLPKLENRNTTIAELLADERLTADTDLTLSYIAKEKIPTTLAELAKTIEDHTVAITIITADGSQLTAPLADLLNQGNVDASAAISYIKETKISTQLTIAELAQSGIALDQPLLATINHGSMEIAVKDIIQSGDIPDNALFYLHRVSARDIQGLWGIIQAGLIDKFREGLHIEGISRNKDLMQVTIPADADEQLTSGLSSFLGIVLNNKVTSSYIYNFSTQTMGRDPNIIQPGQQLILIHFAANELKQVYQFFSAKRNQGIETFAVTD
;
A
#
# COMPACT_ATOMS: atom_id res chain seq x y z
N MET A 1 65.36 -21.19 -9.85
CA MET A 1 65.56 -20.09 -8.87
C MET A 1 65.75 -18.80 -9.64
N VAL A 2 64.73 -17.93 -9.66
CA VAL A 2 64.78 -16.59 -10.25
C VAL A 2 64.55 -15.60 -9.11
N LYS A 3 65.53 -14.73 -8.86
CA LYS A 3 65.46 -13.66 -7.84
C LYS A 3 64.54 -12.56 -8.34
N LEU A 4 63.42 -12.31 -7.66
CA LEU A 4 62.64 -11.07 -7.83
C LEU A 4 63.36 -9.93 -7.12
N SER A 5 63.66 -8.88 -7.89
CA SER A 5 64.21 -7.60 -7.41
C SER A 5 63.10 -6.83 -6.68
N ALA A 6 63.31 -6.52 -5.40
CA ALA A 6 62.40 -5.69 -4.62
C ALA A 6 62.56 -4.22 -5.01
N ALA A 7 61.48 -3.62 -5.52
CA ALA A 7 61.42 -2.19 -5.85
C ALA A 7 61.50 -1.34 -4.56
N LYS A 8 62.30 -0.28 -4.60
CA LYS A 8 62.51 0.66 -3.48
C LYS A 8 61.20 1.36 -3.10
N PRO A 9 60.89 1.54 -1.79
CA PRO A 9 59.68 2.21 -1.35
C PRO A 9 59.71 3.69 -1.75
N SER A 10 58.63 4.13 -2.41
CA SER A 10 58.44 5.51 -2.83
C SER A 10 58.23 6.41 -1.61
N LEU A 11 58.91 7.57 -1.58
CA LEU A 11 58.86 8.56 -0.51
C LEU A 11 57.56 9.41 -0.54
N VAL A 12 56.82 9.35 -1.65
CA VAL A 12 55.64 10.19 -1.91
C VAL A 12 54.48 9.98 -0.91
N PRO A 13 54.11 8.73 -0.52
CA PRO A 13 53.04 8.52 0.45
C PRO A 13 53.38 9.06 1.85
N ALA A 14 54.65 8.98 2.26
CA ALA A 14 55.11 9.46 3.56
C ALA A 14 55.08 10.99 3.65
N ILE A 15 55.42 11.69 2.56
CA ILE A 15 55.33 13.15 2.49
C ILE A 15 53.87 13.60 2.54
N MET A 16 52.97 12.92 1.84
CA MET A 16 51.53 13.23 1.88
C MET A 16 50.93 13.06 3.28
N ALA A 17 51.28 11.98 3.99
CA ALA A 17 50.82 11.78 5.35
C ALA A 17 51.29 12.89 6.31
N LEU A 18 52.53 13.37 6.13
CA LEU A 18 53.07 14.45 6.94
C LEU A 18 52.39 15.80 6.66
N VAL A 19 52.06 16.10 5.40
CA VAL A 19 51.32 17.33 5.03
C VAL A 19 49.92 17.34 5.66
N ILE A 20 49.23 16.20 5.67
CA ILE A 20 47.91 16.07 6.29
C ILE A 20 47.99 16.32 7.81
N LEU A 21 48.99 15.76 8.48
CA LEU A 21 49.20 15.98 9.92
C LEU A 21 49.49 17.45 10.26
N VAL A 22 50.28 18.13 9.44
CA VAL A 22 50.58 19.56 9.63
C VAL A 22 49.32 20.43 9.45
N LEU A 23 48.50 20.12 8.44
CA LEU A 23 47.22 20.81 8.21
C LEU A 23 46.25 20.62 9.39
N PHE A 24 46.14 19.39 9.90
CA PHE A 24 45.28 19.09 11.05
C PHE A 24 45.78 19.78 12.32
N GLY A 25 47.10 19.79 12.55
CA GLY A 25 47.70 20.50 13.67
C GLY A 25 47.48 22.02 13.60
N TYR A 26 47.56 22.59 12.39
CA TYR A 26 47.29 24.03 12.19
C TYR A 26 45.84 24.38 12.51
N LEU A 27 44.87 23.58 12.06
CA LEU A 27 43.44 23.82 12.33
C LEU A 27 43.12 23.78 13.83
N LEU A 28 43.67 22.81 14.57
CA LEU A 28 43.48 22.73 16.01
C LEU A 28 44.15 23.92 16.74
N PHE A 29 45.30 24.39 16.26
CA PHE A 29 45.98 25.55 16.83
C PHE A 29 45.20 26.85 16.59
N THR A 30 44.62 27.05 15.40
CA THR A 30 43.84 28.26 15.10
C THR A 30 42.55 28.37 15.90
N ASP A 31 41.95 27.25 16.31
CA ASP A 31 40.73 27.23 17.13
C ASP A 31 41.01 27.54 18.62
N SER A 32 42.28 27.54 19.02
CA SER A 32 42.71 27.68 20.42
C SER A 32 42.96 29.12 20.89
N GLN A 33 42.76 30.15 20.04
CA GLN A 33 42.99 31.55 20.43
C GLN A 33 41.69 32.29 20.71
N PRO A 34 41.29 32.46 21.99
CA PRO A 34 40.17 33.34 22.34
C PRO A 34 40.55 34.80 22.11
N SER A 35 39.88 35.48 21.18
CA SER A 35 40.01 36.91 20.96
C SER A 35 39.36 37.70 22.10
N ARG A 36 40.05 37.84 23.24
CA ARG A 36 39.75 38.86 24.25
C ARG A 36 40.44 40.16 23.85
N THR A 37 39.71 41.04 23.18
CA THR A 37 40.07 42.46 23.11
C THR A 37 39.56 43.14 24.38
N GLU A 38 40.45 43.32 25.36
CA GLU A 38 40.20 44.20 26.51
C GLU A 38 40.20 45.66 26.03
N HIS A 39 39.01 46.27 25.95
CA HIS A 39 38.90 47.71 25.76
C HIS A 39 39.12 48.41 27.10
N THR A 40 40.24 49.10 27.22
CA THR A 40 40.49 50.07 28.29
C THR A 40 39.69 51.34 28.01
N LEU A 41 38.58 51.52 28.73
CA LEU A 41 37.84 52.78 28.76
C LEU A 41 38.15 53.53 30.06
N ASN A 42 38.69 54.73 29.93
CA ASN A 42 38.83 55.74 30.98
C ASN A 42 38.10 56.99 30.43
N PRO A 43 37.27 57.72 31.18
CA PRO A 43 37.20 57.83 32.64
C PRO A 43 36.17 56.88 33.31
N PRO A 44 36.13 56.80 34.65
CA PRO A 44 35.32 55.84 35.41
C PRO A 44 33.84 56.16 35.30
N ILE A 45 33.02 55.18 34.94
CA ILE A 45 31.57 55.26 35.10
C ILE A 45 31.26 54.86 36.55
N GLU A 46 30.64 55.77 37.30
CA GLU A 46 30.08 55.49 38.62
C GLU A 46 28.99 54.42 38.49
N ILE A 47 29.25 53.23 39.04
CA ILE A 47 28.22 52.20 39.21
C ILE A 47 27.45 52.56 40.48
N ILE A 48 26.32 53.23 40.30
CA ILE A 48 25.22 53.20 41.27
C ILE A 48 24.70 51.76 41.21
N ASP A 49 24.90 50.94 42.25
CA ASP A 49 24.34 49.58 42.31
C ASP A 49 22.80 49.65 42.27
N PRO A 50 22.12 49.28 41.17
CA PRO A 50 20.72 48.97 41.23
C PRO A 50 20.67 47.49 41.61
N GLN A 51 20.08 47.14 42.76
CA GLN A 51 19.73 45.75 43.01
C GLN A 51 18.98 45.23 41.77
N PRO A 52 19.46 44.18 41.07
CA PRO A 52 18.69 43.63 39.98
C PRO A 52 17.35 43.19 40.58
N PRO A 53 16.21 43.43 39.89
CA PRO A 53 14.97 42.83 40.33
C PRO A 53 15.22 41.32 40.38
N LEU A 54 14.88 40.70 41.51
CA LEU A 54 14.81 39.25 41.61
C LEU A 54 13.90 38.76 40.50
N THR A 55 14.51 38.36 39.39
CA THR A 55 13.81 37.66 38.33
C THR A 55 13.51 36.31 38.94
N ILE A 56 12.25 36.08 39.28
CA ILE A 56 11.77 34.74 39.56
C ILE A 56 12.08 33.98 38.28
N ILE A 57 13.12 33.14 38.31
CA ILE A 57 13.28 32.12 37.31
C ILE A 57 12.07 31.22 37.56
N GLU A 58 10.98 31.46 36.85
CA GLU A 58 9.94 30.45 36.72
C GLU A 58 10.68 29.18 36.36
N SER A 59 10.56 28.15 37.19
CA SER A 59 11.14 26.86 36.91
C SER A 59 10.66 26.49 35.52
N VAL A 60 11.53 26.60 34.53
CA VAL A 60 11.26 26.11 33.18
C VAL A 60 10.83 24.68 33.42
N ALA A 61 9.57 24.37 33.10
CA ALA A 61 9.03 23.03 33.27
C ALA A 61 10.09 22.05 32.73
N PRO A 62 10.43 20.98 33.48
CA PRO A 62 11.46 20.05 33.04
C PRO A 62 11.17 19.66 31.59
N ALA A 63 12.21 19.69 30.74
CA ALA A 63 12.05 19.30 29.35
C ALA A 63 11.38 17.92 29.32
N PRO A 64 10.35 17.72 28.49
CA PRO A 64 9.61 16.46 28.47
C PRO A 64 10.57 15.31 28.22
N THR A 65 10.32 14.20 28.91
CA THR A 65 11.12 12.98 28.76
C THR A 65 10.97 12.40 27.35
N SER A 66 11.92 11.56 26.91
CA SER A 66 11.82 10.92 25.59
C SER A 66 10.54 10.11 25.41
N GLU A 67 9.99 9.56 26.50
CA GLU A 67 8.74 8.81 26.49
C GLU A 67 7.54 9.76 26.30
N GLU A 68 7.49 10.86 27.05
CA GLU A 68 6.45 11.90 26.92
C GLU A 68 6.42 12.52 25.52
N VAL A 69 7.60 12.76 24.92
CA VAL A 69 7.70 13.25 23.53
C VAL A 69 7.16 12.19 22.55
N THR A 70 7.49 10.92 22.74
CA THR A 70 7.02 9.85 21.85
C THR A 70 5.50 9.65 21.97
N GLU A 71 4.94 9.81 23.16
CA GLU A 71 3.50 9.76 23.39
C GLU A 71 2.75 10.93 22.73
N GLN A 72 3.30 12.15 22.86
CA GLN A 72 2.75 13.33 22.18
C GLN A 72 2.84 13.21 20.64
N GLU A 73 3.97 12.70 20.12
CA GLU A 73 4.13 12.41 18.69
C GLU A 73 3.09 11.36 18.23
N ALA A 74 2.89 10.28 19.00
CA ALA A 74 1.91 9.24 18.68
C ALA A 74 0.47 9.76 18.66
N GLU A 75 0.10 10.64 19.60
CA GLU A 75 -1.23 11.25 19.65
C GLU A 75 -1.50 12.17 18.46
N ALA A 76 -0.54 13.02 18.14
CA ALA A 76 -0.64 13.90 16.99
C ALA A 76 -0.70 13.13 15.67
N PHE A 77 0.09 12.07 15.55
CA PHE A 77 0.07 11.18 14.40
C PHE A 77 -1.33 10.60 14.18
N VAL A 78 -1.94 10.05 15.23
CA VAL A 78 -3.28 9.45 15.14
C VAL A 78 -4.36 10.48 14.79
N GLU A 79 -4.31 11.68 15.38
CA GLU A 79 -5.24 12.75 15.04
C GLU A 79 -5.10 13.24 13.59
N ALA A 80 -3.88 13.21 13.04
CA ALA A 80 -3.60 13.64 11.68
C ALA A 80 -3.87 12.55 10.61
N LEU A 81 -4.09 11.28 10.99
CA LEU A 81 -4.38 10.19 10.06
C LEU A 81 -5.70 10.38 9.31
N ALA A 82 -6.72 10.92 9.97
CA ALA A 82 -7.97 11.28 9.33
C ALA A 82 -8.06 12.80 9.19
N THR A 83 -8.47 13.26 8.01
CA THR A 83 -8.77 14.67 7.81
C THR A 83 -9.79 15.15 8.86
N PRO A 84 -9.61 16.36 9.42
CA PRO A 84 -10.59 16.96 10.33
C PRO A 84 -11.99 16.93 9.72
N GLN A 85 -13.03 16.89 10.57
CA GLN A 85 -14.43 16.89 10.17
C GLN A 85 -14.66 17.88 9.03
N THR A 86 -14.77 17.36 7.82
CA THR A 86 -15.09 18.12 6.63
C THR A 86 -16.43 17.59 6.15
N GLN A 87 -17.37 18.48 5.85
CA GLN A 87 -18.66 18.13 5.27
C GLN A 87 -18.54 17.56 3.85
N THR A 88 -17.32 17.48 3.30
CA THR A 88 -17.04 16.98 1.96
C THR A 88 -16.82 15.48 2.01
N ALA A 89 -17.56 14.75 1.18
CA ALA A 89 -17.40 13.30 1.06
C ALA A 89 -15.98 12.94 0.57
N ILE A 90 -15.36 11.97 1.25
CA ILE A 90 -14.04 11.45 0.87
C ILE A 90 -14.25 10.41 -0.23
N MET A 91 -13.72 10.67 -1.43
CA MET A 91 -13.81 9.75 -2.55
C MET A 91 -12.88 8.55 -2.33
N VAL A 92 -13.45 7.33 -2.37
CA VAL A 92 -12.71 6.07 -2.20
C VAL A 92 -12.55 5.38 -3.56
N THR A 93 -11.29 5.17 -3.97
CA THR A 93 -10.93 4.52 -5.25
C THR A 93 -9.91 3.41 -5.01
N GLU A 94 -9.73 2.50 -5.98
CA GLU A 94 -8.85 1.31 -5.86
C GLU A 94 -7.38 1.66 -5.58
N ASP A 95 -6.89 2.85 -5.95
CA ASP A 95 -5.51 3.28 -5.70
C ASP A 95 -5.38 4.34 -4.60
N LYS A 96 -6.45 4.63 -3.84
CA LYS A 96 -6.44 5.70 -2.82
C LYS A 96 -7.07 5.25 -1.51
N ASP A 97 -6.25 4.53 -0.75
CA ASP A 97 -6.61 4.11 0.59
C ASP A 97 -6.45 5.25 1.60
N GLN A 98 -7.42 5.36 2.51
CA GLN A 98 -7.50 6.49 3.44
C GLN A 98 -8.10 6.08 4.78
N PHE A 99 -7.67 6.75 5.84
CA PHE A 99 -8.33 6.69 7.14
C PHE A 99 -9.49 7.68 7.17
N VAL A 100 -10.65 7.22 7.62
CA VAL A 100 -11.87 8.02 7.75
C VAL A 100 -12.43 7.82 9.16
N ARG A 101 -12.99 8.88 9.74
CA ARG A 101 -13.68 8.79 11.03
C ARG A 101 -15.04 8.08 10.87
N HIS A 102 -15.53 7.45 11.92
CA HIS A 102 -16.80 6.73 11.92
C HIS A 102 -18.00 7.63 11.52
N ASP A 103 -17.97 8.90 11.91
CA ASP A 103 -18.95 9.92 11.53
C ASP A 103 -18.71 10.54 10.14
N GLY A 104 -17.63 10.17 9.46
CA GLY A 104 -17.25 10.68 8.15
C GLY A 104 -18.17 10.22 7.02
N ILE A 105 -18.26 11.04 5.98
CA ILE A 105 -18.99 10.75 4.74
C ILE A 105 -18.00 10.29 3.68
N ILE A 106 -18.30 9.17 3.03
CA ILE A 106 -17.50 8.64 1.92
C ILE A 106 -18.31 8.60 0.65
N SER A 107 -17.63 8.82 -0.48
CA SER A 107 -18.20 8.73 -1.82
C SER A 107 -17.71 7.45 -2.48
N LEU A 108 -18.65 6.56 -2.77
CA LEU A 108 -18.44 5.25 -3.36
C LEU A 108 -19.00 5.22 -4.78
N PRO A 109 -18.40 4.49 -5.73
CA PRO A 109 -19.00 4.30 -7.03
C PRO A 109 -20.30 3.50 -6.91
N LYS A 110 -21.31 3.88 -7.69
CA LYS A 110 -22.57 3.14 -7.80
C LYS A 110 -22.46 2.13 -8.93
N LEU A 111 -21.95 0.94 -8.61
CA LEU A 111 -21.70 -0.10 -9.60
C LEU A 111 -22.89 -1.07 -9.73
N GLU A 112 -23.27 -1.38 -10.97
CA GLU A 112 -24.22 -2.44 -11.29
C GLU A 112 -23.52 -3.55 -12.08
N ASN A 113 -23.59 -4.79 -11.60
CA ASN A 113 -23.09 -5.95 -12.33
C ASN A 113 -24.23 -6.64 -13.08
N ARG A 114 -24.06 -6.86 -14.38
CA ARG A 114 -25.09 -7.43 -15.27
C ARG A 114 -24.50 -8.46 -16.22
N ASN A 115 -25.03 -9.68 -16.21
CA ASN A 115 -24.80 -10.65 -17.29
C ASN A 115 -25.66 -10.23 -18.49
N THR A 116 -25.04 -9.96 -19.63
CA THR A 116 -25.71 -9.34 -20.77
C THR A 116 -24.92 -9.55 -22.07
N THR A 117 -25.32 -8.88 -23.14
CA THR A 117 -24.65 -8.82 -24.43
C THR A 117 -24.42 -7.38 -24.86
N ILE A 118 -23.58 -7.15 -25.86
CA ILE A 118 -23.34 -5.82 -26.41
C ILE A 118 -24.64 -5.23 -26.98
N ALA A 119 -25.46 -6.04 -27.67
CA ALA A 119 -26.75 -5.60 -28.21
C ALA A 119 -27.70 -5.08 -27.12
N GLU A 120 -27.77 -5.77 -25.98
CA GLU A 120 -28.62 -5.38 -24.85
C GLU A 120 -28.12 -4.11 -24.15
N LEU A 121 -26.80 -3.95 -23.99
CA LEU A 121 -26.21 -2.74 -23.42
C LEU A 121 -26.46 -1.50 -24.29
N LEU A 122 -26.30 -1.64 -25.62
CA LEU A 122 -26.54 -0.54 -26.56
C LEU A 122 -28.03 -0.19 -26.70
N ALA A 123 -28.93 -1.13 -26.38
CA ALA A 123 -30.36 -0.92 -26.41
C ALA A 123 -30.93 -0.35 -25.08
N ASP A 124 -30.15 -0.30 -24.00
CA ASP A 124 -30.62 0.21 -22.70
C ASP A 124 -30.63 1.74 -22.68
N GLU A 125 -31.82 2.34 -22.84
CA GLU A 125 -32.01 3.80 -22.84
C GLU A 125 -31.62 4.48 -21.51
N ARG A 126 -31.43 3.71 -20.42
CA ARG A 126 -30.97 4.24 -19.14
C ARG A 126 -29.48 4.56 -19.14
N LEU A 127 -28.72 4.02 -20.09
CA LEU A 127 -27.27 4.21 -20.20
C LEU A 127 -26.99 5.36 -21.17
N THR A 128 -26.22 6.34 -20.71
CA THR A 128 -25.80 7.48 -21.54
C THR A 128 -24.50 7.15 -22.28
N ALA A 129 -24.22 7.89 -23.35
CA ALA A 129 -22.99 7.72 -24.14
C ALA A 129 -21.71 7.78 -23.29
N ASP A 130 -21.70 8.60 -22.24
CA ASP A 130 -20.57 8.81 -21.33
C ASP A 130 -20.55 7.86 -20.12
N THR A 131 -21.46 6.88 -20.05
CA THR A 131 -21.48 5.91 -18.96
C THR A 131 -20.27 4.98 -19.05
N ASP A 132 -19.44 4.95 -18.02
CA ASP A 132 -18.29 4.06 -17.92
C ASP A 132 -18.74 2.60 -17.69
N LEU A 133 -18.11 1.69 -18.42
CA LEU A 133 -18.32 0.27 -18.38
C LEU A 133 -17.00 -0.47 -18.21
N THR A 134 -17.02 -1.54 -17.42
CA THR A 134 -15.99 -2.58 -17.46
C THR A 134 -16.62 -3.87 -17.98
N LEU A 135 -16.10 -4.40 -19.09
CA LEU A 135 -16.60 -5.62 -19.72
C LEU A 135 -15.63 -6.77 -19.45
N SER A 136 -16.17 -7.89 -18.99
CA SER A 136 -15.46 -9.15 -18.81
C SER A 136 -16.10 -10.24 -19.67
N TYR A 137 -15.34 -10.80 -20.61
CA TYR A 137 -15.83 -11.85 -21.51
C TYR A 137 -14.72 -12.84 -21.92
N ILE A 138 -15.15 -13.96 -22.49
CA ILE A 138 -14.24 -14.97 -23.04
C ILE A 138 -14.21 -14.81 -24.56
N ALA A 139 -13.10 -14.31 -25.08
CA ALA A 139 -12.86 -14.25 -26.52
C ALA A 139 -12.46 -15.64 -27.02
N LYS A 140 -13.07 -16.06 -28.13
CA LYS A 140 -12.80 -17.35 -28.77
C LYS A 140 -12.15 -17.11 -30.12
N GLU A 141 -10.89 -17.50 -30.25
CA GLU A 141 -10.16 -17.46 -31.52
C GLU A 141 -10.09 -18.87 -32.10
N LYS A 142 -10.45 -19.00 -33.39
CA LYS A 142 -10.30 -20.26 -34.13
C LYS A 142 -8.97 -20.27 -34.88
N ILE A 143 -8.04 -21.09 -34.42
CA ILE A 143 -6.70 -21.19 -34.97
C ILE A 143 -6.59 -22.48 -35.80
N PRO A 144 -6.44 -22.41 -37.13
CA PRO A 144 -6.21 -23.59 -37.95
C PRO A 144 -4.84 -24.20 -37.61
N THR A 145 -4.81 -25.48 -37.25
CA THR A 145 -3.61 -26.16 -36.76
C THR A 145 -3.74 -27.69 -36.90
N THR A 146 -2.82 -28.45 -36.31
CA THR A 146 -2.86 -29.92 -36.18
C THR A 146 -2.61 -30.31 -34.72
N LEU A 147 -3.05 -31.50 -34.30
CA LEU A 147 -2.75 -31.99 -32.95
C LEU A 147 -1.24 -32.14 -32.71
N ALA A 148 -0.49 -32.55 -33.74
CA ALA A 148 0.97 -32.65 -33.69
C ALA A 148 1.66 -31.30 -33.49
N GLU A 149 1.10 -30.22 -34.04
CA GLU A 149 1.64 -28.88 -33.84
C GLU A 149 1.26 -28.31 -32.48
N LEU A 150 0.02 -28.54 -32.03
CA LEU A 150 -0.40 -28.18 -30.67
C LEU A 150 0.49 -28.83 -29.61
N ALA A 151 0.86 -30.09 -29.79
CA ALA A 151 1.77 -30.85 -28.91
C ALA A 151 3.19 -30.27 -28.81
N LYS A 152 3.59 -29.38 -29.73
CA LYS A 152 4.87 -28.65 -29.65
C LYS A 152 4.71 -27.27 -29.03
N THR A 153 3.55 -26.64 -29.22
CA THR A 153 3.32 -25.25 -28.83
C THR A 153 2.73 -25.08 -27.43
N ILE A 154 1.96 -26.06 -26.96
CA ILE A 154 1.32 -26.04 -25.63
C ILE A 154 2.22 -26.82 -24.69
N GLU A 155 2.75 -26.17 -23.64
CA GLU A 155 3.62 -26.86 -22.67
C GLU A 155 2.84 -27.79 -21.75
N ASP A 156 1.66 -27.36 -21.28
CA ASP A 156 0.84 -28.15 -20.37
C ASP A 156 -0.20 -28.99 -21.13
N HIS A 157 0.11 -30.27 -21.29
CA HIS A 157 -0.76 -31.21 -22.00
C HIS A 157 -1.94 -31.72 -21.14
N THR A 158 -2.02 -31.34 -19.87
CA THR A 158 -3.09 -31.77 -18.95
C THR A 158 -4.30 -30.87 -18.99
N VAL A 159 -4.14 -29.64 -19.47
CA VAL A 159 -5.24 -28.69 -19.62
C VAL A 159 -6.18 -29.14 -20.74
N ALA A 160 -7.47 -29.14 -20.44
CA ALA A 160 -8.49 -29.44 -21.44
C ALA A 160 -8.50 -28.38 -22.53
N ILE A 161 -8.32 -28.80 -23.77
CA ILE A 161 -8.42 -27.94 -24.95
C ILE A 161 -9.66 -28.31 -25.76
N THR A 162 -10.21 -27.34 -26.47
CA THR A 162 -11.30 -27.56 -27.40
C THR A 162 -10.80 -27.47 -28.83
N ILE A 163 -11.08 -28.49 -29.63
CA ILE A 163 -10.76 -28.56 -31.05
C ILE A 163 -12.02 -28.83 -31.88
N ILE A 164 -12.02 -28.38 -33.13
CA ILE A 164 -13.00 -28.74 -34.15
C ILE A 164 -12.26 -29.54 -35.21
N THR A 165 -12.71 -30.78 -35.44
CA THR A 165 -12.14 -31.67 -36.46
C THR A 165 -12.68 -31.35 -37.85
N ALA A 166 -12.06 -31.90 -38.89
CA ALA A 166 -12.42 -31.63 -40.29
C ALA A 166 -13.87 -32.03 -40.67
N ASP A 167 -14.46 -32.98 -39.93
CA ASP A 167 -15.87 -33.39 -40.04
C ASP A 167 -16.83 -32.45 -39.30
N GLY A 168 -16.32 -31.42 -38.62
CA GLY A 168 -17.10 -30.45 -37.85
C GLY A 168 -17.39 -30.88 -36.40
N SER A 169 -16.92 -32.05 -35.97
CA SER A 169 -17.10 -32.51 -34.58
C SER A 169 -16.28 -31.66 -33.61
N GLN A 170 -16.91 -31.24 -32.50
CA GLN A 170 -16.24 -30.49 -31.44
C GLN A 170 -15.82 -31.45 -30.31
N LEU A 171 -14.55 -31.45 -29.97
CA LEU A 171 -13.97 -32.29 -28.93
C LEU A 171 -13.31 -31.41 -27.86
N THR A 172 -13.60 -31.69 -26.59
CA THR A 172 -12.96 -31.05 -25.44
C THR A 172 -12.36 -32.11 -24.53
N ALA A 173 -11.03 -32.16 -24.45
CA ALA A 173 -10.30 -33.07 -23.59
C ALA A 173 -8.86 -32.57 -23.38
N PRO A 174 -8.14 -33.08 -22.37
CA PRO A 174 -6.70 -32.85 -22.23
C PRO A 174 -5.96 -33.18 -23.53
N LEU A 175 -4.97 -32.36 -23.89
CA LEU A 175 -4.19 -32.57 -25.12
C LEU A 175 -3.52 -33.95 -25.13
N ALA A 176 -3.05 -34.43 -23.97
CA ALA A 176 -2.51 -35.78 -23.83
C ALA A 176 -3.52 -36.87 -24.21
N ASP A 177 -4.79 -36.71 -23.83
CA ASP A 177 -5.84 -37.68 -24.16
C ASP A 177 -6.19 -37.64 -25.64
N LEU A 178 -6.27 -36.44 -26.23
CA LEU A 178 -6.53 -36.26 -27.66
C LEU A 178 -5.44 -36.91 -28.53
N LEU A 179 -4.18 -36.86 -28.10
CA LEU A 179 -3.06 -37.50 -28.79
C LEU A 179 -3.09 -39.02 -28.68
N ASN A 180 -3.59 -39.56 -27.56
CA ASN A 180 -3.57 -41.00 -27.27
C ASN A 180 -4.81 -41.76 -27.75
N GLN A 181 -5.96 -41.09 -27.89
CA GLN A 181 -7.24 -41.74 -28.20
C GLN A 181 -7.37 -42.26 -29.64
N GLY A 182 -6.49 -41.85 -30.58
CA GLY A 182 -6.50 -42.32 -31.97
C GLY A 182 -7.74 -41.92 -32.80
N ASN A 183 -8.70 -41.23 -32.20
CA ASN A 183 -9.93 -40.76 -32.84
C ASN A 183 -9.70 -39.59 -33.81
N VAL A 184 -8.56 -38.91 -33.68
CA VAL A 184 -8.15 -37.80 -34.54
C VAL A 184 -6.72 -38.07 -34.97
N ASP A 185 -6.48 -38.12 -36.28
CA ASP A 185 -5.12 -38.21 -36.81
C ASP A 185 -4.32 -36.97 -36.36
N ALA A 186 -3.13 -37.21 -35.77
CA ALA A 186 -2.27 -36.16 -35.26
C ALA A 186 -1.88 -35.11 -36.32
N SER A 187 -1.86 -35.50 -37.60
CA SER A 187 -1.50 -34.63 -38.71
C SER A 187 -2.72 -34.03 -39.44
N ALA A 188 -3.94 -34.42 -39.04
CA ALA A 188 -5.15 -33.88 -39.68
C ALA A 188 -5.33 -32.40 -39.34
N ALA A 189 -5.86 -31.66 -40.31
CA ALA A 189 -6.25 -30.28 -40.11
C ALA A 189 -7.40 -30.21 -39.10
N ILE A 190 -7.18 -29.43 -38.04
CA ILE A 190 -8.15 -29.11 -37.00
C ILE A 190 -8.21 -27.59 -36.81
N SER A 191 -9.25 -27.11 -36.16
CA SER A 191 -9.30 -25.75 -35.63
C SER A 191 -9.25 -25.80 -34.12
N TYR A 192 -8.20 -25.24 -33.53
CA TYR A 192 -8.09 -25.06 -32.09
C TYR A 192 -8.91 -23.83 -31.67
N ILE A 193 -9.76 -23.98 -30.65
CA ILE A 193 -10.47 -22.85 -30.04
C ILE A 193 -9.62 -22.36 -28.86
N LYS A 194 -8.93 -21.25 -29.06
CA LYS A 194 -8.22 -20.57 -28.00
C LYS A 194 -9.20 -19.66 -27.26
N GLU A 195 -9.41 -19.95 -25.99
CA GLU A 195 -10.22 -19.11 -25.10
C GLU A 195 -9.31 -18.15 -24.33
N THR A 196 -9.60 -16.86 -24.40
CA THR A 196 -8.86 -15.82 -23.65
C THR A 196 -9.84 -14.99 -22.86
N LYS A 197 -9.62 -14.89 -21.54
CA LYS A 197 -10.38 -13.99 -20.68
C LYS A 197 -9.90 -12.56 -20.92
N ILE A 198 -10.81 -11.70 -21.37
CA ILE A 198 -10.54 -10.29 -21.63
C ILE A 198 -11.33 -9.46 -20.62
N SER A 199 -10.66 -8.46 -20.06
CA SER A 199 -11.29 -7.38 -19.28
C SER A 199 -10.90 -6.06 -19.90
N THR A 200 -11.87 -5.20 -20.20
CA THR A 200 -11.63 -3.89 -20.83
C THR A 200 -12.57 -2.85 -20.23
N GLN A 201 -12.08 -1.62 -20.12
CA GLN A 201 -12.85 -0.47 -19.65
C GLN A 201 -13.08 0.48 -20.83
N LEU A 202 -14.32 0.90 -21.01
CA LEU A 202 -14.77 1.74 -22.12
C LEU A 202 -16.08 2.45 -21.76
N THR A 203 -16.48 3.43 -22.56
CA THR A 203 -17.79 4.08 -22.46
C THR A 203 -18.82 3.43 -23.39
N ILE A 204 -20.13 3.69 -23.18
CA ILE A 204 -21.19 3.25 -24.11
C ILE A 204 -20.94 3.77 -25.54
N ALA A 205 -20.41 4.99 -25.69
CA ALA A 205 -20.07 5.55 -27.01
C ALA A 205 -18.97 4.73 -27.72
N GLU A 206 -17.98 4.28 -26.97
CA GLU A 206 -16.86 3.46 -27.46
C GLU A 206 -17.28 2.00 -27.66
N LEU A 207 -18.29 1.52 -26.92
CA LEU A 207 -18.79 0.15 -27.01
C LEU A 207 -19.21 -0.22 -28.43
N ALA A 208 -19.89 0.68 -29.12
CA ALA A 208 -20.33 0.48 -30.50
C ALA A 208 -19.15 0.31 -31.49
N GLN A 209 -17.95 0.76 -31.12
CA GLN A 209 -16.73 0.71 -31.92
C GLN A 209 -15.74 -0.37 -31.44
N SER A 210 -16.06 -1.08 -30.37
CA SER A 210 -15.18 -2.07 -29.73
C SER A 210 -14.84 -3.28 -30.60
N GLY A 211 -15.61 -3.53 -31.66
CA GLY A 211 -15.45 -4.71 -32.53
C GLY A 211 -15.88 -6.03 -31.88
N ILE A 212 -16.46 -5.99 -30.68
CA ILE A 212 -17.02 -7.16 -30.00
C ILE A 212 -18.33 -7.56 -30.68
N ALA A 213 -18.54 -8.86 -30.88
CA ALA A 213 -19.77 -9.37 -31.49
C ALA A 213 -21.01 -8.99 -30.65
N LEU A 214 -22.10 -8.62 -31.33
CA LEU A 214 -23.29 -8.08 -30.68
C LEU A 214 -23.97 -9.06 -29.71
N ASP A 215 -23.87 -10.35 -29.98
CA ASP A 215 -24.44 -11.47 -29.23
C ASP A 215 -23.45 -12.11 -28.25
N GLN A 216 -22.23 -11.59 -28.13
CA GLN A 216 -21.21 -12.12 -27.22
C GLN A 216 -21.72 -12.04 -25.77
N PRO A 217 -21.88 -13.18 -25.07
CA PRO A 217 -22.21 -13.16 -23.65
C PRO A 217 -21.03 -12.57 -22.87
N LEU A 218 -21.34 -11.64 -21.98
CA LEU A 218 -20.37 -10.93 -21.16
C LEU A 218 -20.95 -10.57 -19.79
N LEU A 219 -20.05 -10.29 -18.85
CA LEU A 219 -20.39 -9.63 -17.60
C LEU A 219 -19.98 -8.16 -17.73
N ALA A 220 -20.95 -7.25 -17.59
CA ALA A 220 -20.73 -5.81 -17.58
C ALA A 220 -20.83 -5.27 -16.17
N THR A 221 -19.86 -4.46 -15.77
CA THR A 221 -19.92 -3.60 -14.59
C THR A 221 -20.19 -2.18 -15.07
N ILE A 222 -21.37 -1.64 -14.75
CA ILE A 222 -21.86 -0.34 -15.19
C ILE A 222 -21.69 0.66 -14.05
N ASN A 223 -21.06 1.80 -14.32
CA ASN A 223 -20.89 2.86 -13.34
C ASN A 223 -22.00 3.92 -13.43
N HIS A 224 -22.89 3.95 -12.45
CA HIS A 224 -24.00 4.92 -12.34
C HIS A 224 -23.60 6.20 -11.59
N GLY A 225 -22.30 6.53 -11.57
CA GLY A 225 -21.76 7.69 -10.86
C GLY A 225 -21.36 7.35 -9.42
N SER A 226 -21.50 8.30 -8.51
CA SER A 226 -21.12 8.15 -7.11
C SER A 226 -22.31 8.24 -6.16
N MET A 227 -22.21 7.53 -5.04
CA MET A 227 -23.13 7.57 -3.92
C MET A 227 -22.38 7.98 -2.67
N GLU A 228 -22.90 8.97 -1.97
CA GLU A 228 -22.39 9.37 -0.66
C GLU A 228 -23.09 8.59 0.44
N ILE A 229 -22.31 8.07 1.38
CA ILE A 229 -22.80 7.29 2.52
C ILE A 229 -21.93 7.58 3.73
N ALA A 230 -22.52 7.69 4.92
CA ALA A 230 -21.75 7.83 6.15
C ALA A 230 -21.19 6.48 6.58
N VAL A 231 -19.96 6.45 7.11
CA VAL A 231 -19.32 5.19 7.56
C VAL A 231 -20.16 4.50 8.63
N LYS A 232 -20.75 5.26 9.56
CA LYS A 232 -21.70 4.76 10.56
C LYS A 232 -22.96 4.10 10.00
N ASP A 233 -23.40 4.48 8.80
CA ASP A 233 -24.58 3.89 8.16
C ASP A 233 -24.24 2.53 7.52
N ILE A 234 -22.96 2.36 7.11
CA ILE A 234 -22.39 1.10 6.64
C ILE A 234 -22.20 0.15 7.83
N ILE A 235 -21.61 0.65 8.92
CA ILE A 235 -21.23 -0.16 10.08
C ILE A 235 -22.31 -0.09 11.15
N GLN A 236 -23.32 -0.96 11.04
CA GLN A 236 -24.45 -1.02 11.98
C GLN A 236 -24.10 -1.72 13.32
N SER A 237 -22.82 -1.83 13.67
CA SER A 237 -22.36 -2.52 14.89
C SER A 237 -22.29 -1.51 16.03
N GLY A 238 -22.97 -1.80 17.15
CA GLY A 238 -23.18 -0.87 18.27
C GLY A 238 -21.94 -0.26 18.93
N ASP A 239 -22.17 0.85 19.62
CA ASP A 239 -21.26 1.66 20.47
C ASP A 239 -19.84 1.92 19.92
N ILE A 240 -19.69 2.06 18.60
CA ILE A 240 -18.46 2.61 18.02
C ILE A 240 -18.52 4.14 18.15
N PRO A 241 -17.54 4.78 18.79
CA PRO A 241 -17.55 6.23 18.97
C PRO A 241 -17.37 6.93 17.63
N ASP A 242 -17.98 8.12 17.48
CA ASP A 242 -17.96 8.90 16.24
C ASP A 242 -16.53 9.23 15.75
N ASN A 243 -15.59 9.39 16.68
CA ASN A 243 -14.18 9.65 16.38
C ASN A 243 -13.34 8.39 16.09
N ALA A 244 -13.93 7.19 16.08
CA ALA A 244 -13.20 5.97 15.75
C ALA A 244 -12.64 6.03 14.31
N LEU A 245 -11.46 5.47 14.10
CA LEU A 245 -10.76 5.50 12.82
C LEU A 245 -10.98 4.19 12.06
N PHE A 246 -11.34 4.34 10.79
CA PHE A 246 -11.50 3.24 9.85
C PHE A 246 -10.53 3.42 8.69
N TYR A 247 -9.69 2.41 8.46
CA TYR A 247 -8.96 2.30 7.23
C TYR A 247 -9.87 1.73 6.15
N LEU A 248 -9.98 2.45 5.04
CA LEU A 248 -10.80 2.06 3.90
C LEU A 248 -9.92 1.64 2.73
N HIS A 249 -10.22 0.48 2.17
CA HIS A 249 -9.53 -0.03 0.99
C HIS A 249 -10.53 -0.65 0.01
N ARG A 250 -10.44 -0.25 -1.27
CA ARG A 250 -11.28 -0.81 -2.32
C ARG A 250 -10.54 -1.94 -3.02
N VAL A 251 -11.10 -3.14 -2.93
CA VAL A 251 -10.46 -4.36 -3.42
C VAL A 251 -10.22 -4.27 -4.93
N SER A 252 -9.00 -4.52 -5.33
CA SER A 252 -8.51 -4.54 -6.70
C SER A 252 -7.99 -5.94 -7.08
N ALA A 253 -7.64 -6.12 -8.35
CA ALA A 253 -7.01 -7.35 -8.81
C ALA A 253 -5.56 -7.53 -8.29
N ARG A 254 -4.98 -6.50 -7.66
CA ARG A 254 -3.61 -6.54 -7.10
C ARG A 254 -3.58 -7.16 -5.70
N ASP A 255 -4.73 -7.30 -5.04
CA ASP A 255 -4.84 -7.78 -3.66
C ASP A 255 -4.76 -9.31 -3.54
N ILE A 256 -3.69 -9.88 -4.09
CA ILE A 256 -3.45 -11.33 -4.17
C ILE A 256 -3.16 -11.96 -2.80
N GLN A 257 -2.71 -11.16 -1.83
CA GLN A 257 -2.45 -11.59 -0.45
C GLN A 257 -3.71 -11.50 0.44
N GLY A 258 -4.85 -11.13 -0.16
CA GLY A 258 -6.12 -11.01 0.54
C GLY A 258 -6.12 -9.96 1.66
N LEU A 259 -6.95 -10.16 2.68
CA LEU A 259 -7.12 -9.19 3.77
C LEU A 259 -5.81 -8.93 4.51
N TRP A 260 -4.98 -9.95 4.69
CA TRP A 260 -3.69 -9.80 5.38
C TRP A 260 -2.83 -8.76 4.68
N GLY A 261 -2.62 -8.92 3.37
CA GLY A 261 -1.83 -7.98 2.58
C GLY A 261 -2.46 -6.60 2.50
N ILE A 262 -3.78 -6.50 2.40
CA ILE A 262 -4.51 -5.21 2.40
C ILE A 262 -4.26 -4.44 3.71
N ILE A 263 -4.43 -5.10 4.86
CA ILE A 263 -4.25 -4.47 6.17
C ILE A 263 -2.77 -4.11 6.38
N GLN A 264 -1.87 -5.02 6.00
CA GLN A 264 -0.43 -4.82 6.12
C GLN A 264 0.03 -3.63 5.27
N ALA A 265 -0.34 -3.58 3.99
CA ALA A 265 0.00 -2.49 3.09
C ALA A 265 -0.54 -1.16 3.63
N GLY A 266 -1.80 -1.14 4.10
CA GLY A 266 -2.38 0.07 4.68
C GLY A 266 -1.68 0.61 5.91
N LEU A 267 -1.26 -0.27 6.80
CA LEU A 267 -0.47 0.10 7.97
C LEU A 267 0.94 0.53 7.58
N ILE A 268 1.64 -0.23 6.75
CA ILE A 268 3.03 0.06 6.40
C ILE A 268 3.13 1.33 5.55
N ASP A 269 2.29 1.48 4.53
CA ASP A 269 2.36 2.60 3.60
C ASP A 269 2.06 3.92 4.30
N LYS A 270 1.07 3.98 5.19
CA LYS A 270 0.74 5.23 5.90
C LYS A 270 1.80 5.63 6.94
N PHE A 271 2.37 4.67 7.66
CA PHE A 271 3.46 4.95 8.59
C PHE A 271 4.76 5.31 7.86
N ARG A 272 4.98 4.73 6.67
CA ARG A 272 6.11 5.02 5.78
C ARG A 272 5.95 6.34 5.03
N GLU A 273 4.76 6.75 4.60
CA GLU A 273 4.52 8.05 3.96
C GLU A 273 4.87 9.21 4.91
N GLY A 274 4.62 9.02 6.21
CA GLY A 274 4.88 10.02 7.25
C GLY A 274 3.87 11.17 7.20
N LEU A 275 3.66 11.84 8.34
CA LEU A 275 2.78 12.99 8.46
C LEU A 275 3.60 14.24 8.81
N HIS A 276 3.42 15.30 8.01
CA HIS A 276 4.01 16.60 8.32
C HIS A 276 3.13 17.26 9.39
N ILE A 277 3.67 17.43 10.59
CA ILE A 277 2.95 18.04 11.71
C ILE A 277 3.81 19.15 12.28
N GLU A 278 3.45 20.39 11.96
CA GLU A 278 4.16 21.57 12.43
C GLU A 278 3.99 21.73 13.96
N GLY A 279 5.10 21.94 14.67
CA GLY A 279 5.07 22.50 16.03
C GLY A 279 5.10 21.53 17.21
N ILE A 280 5.20 20.21 17.00
CA ILE A 280 5.16 19.23 18.13
C ILE A 280 6.56 18.78 18.54
N SER A 281 7.49 18.64 17.60
CA SER A 281 8.87 18.28 17.90
C SER A 281 9.77 19.47 17.59
N ARG A 282 10.57 19.94 18.56
CA ARG A 282 11.45 21.13 18.42
C ARG A 282 12.43 21.06 17.23
N ASN A 283 12.58 19.91 16.57
CA ASN A 283 13.47 19.68 15.43
C ASN A 283 12.93 18.65 14.40
N LYS A 284 11.63 18.32 14.39
CA LYS A 284 11.07 17.41 13.37
C LYS A 284 9.78 17.98 12.80
N ASP A 285 9.86 18.43 11.55
CA ASP A 285 8.68 18.87 10.81
C ASP A 285 7.92 17.66 10.21
N LEU A 286 8.55 16.48 10.17
CA LEU A 286 7.96 15.23 9.65
C LEU A 286 8.01 14.11 10.70
N MET A 287 6.85 13.56 11.06
CA MET A 287 6.72 12.35 11.87
C MET A 287 6.59 11.13 10.95
N GLN A 288 7.64 10.32 10.89
CA GLN A 288 7.67 9.11 10.05
C GLN A 288 8.30 7.96 10.85
N VAL A 289 7.72 6.78 10.69
CA VAL A 289 8.19 5.55 11.32
C VAL A 289 8.35 4.48 10.27
N THR A 290 9.55 3.92 10.15
CA THR A 290 9.82 2.84 9.21
C THR A 290 9.41 1.51 9.85
N ILE A 291 8.35 0.90 9.32
CA ILE A 291 7.97 -0.48 9.59
C ILE A 291 8.60 -1.35 8.49
N PRO A 292 9.49 -2.32 8.82
CA PRO A 292 10.03 -3.24 7.83
C PRO A 292 8.96 -4.11 7.18
N ALA A 293 9.21 -4.54 5.95
CA ALA A 293 8.28 -5.36 5.19
C ALA A 293 8.07 -6.76 5.78
N ASP A 294 9.02 -7.26 6.58
CA ASP A 294 9.00 -8.54 7.27
C ASP A 294 8.60 -8.41 8.75
N ALA A 295 8.09 -7.25 9.17
CA ALA A 295 7.75 -6.99 10.57
C ALA A 295 6.56 -7.84 11.08
N ASP A 296 5.79 -8.44 10.17
CA ASP A 296 4.69 -9.36 10.44
C ASP A 296 5.09 -10.84 10.42
N GLU A 297 6.28 -11.17 9.96
CA GLU A 297 6.77 -12.55 9.87
C GLU A 297 6.90 -13.20 11.25
N GLN A 298 6.77 -14.52 11.27
CA GLN A 298 6.99 -15.30 12.48
C GLN A 298 8.46 -15.19 12.90
N LEU A 299 8.69 -14.95 14.19
CA LEU A 299 10.03 -14.85 14.73
C LEU A 299 10.74 -16.20 14.65
N THR A 300 12.07 -16.20 14.66
CA THR A 300 12.89 -17.42 14.67
C THR A 300 12.62 -18.32 15.88
N SER A 301 12.01 -17.78 16.94
CA SER A 301 11.53 -18.52 18.11
C SER A 301 10.22 -19.29 17.88
N GLY A 302 9.57 -19.11 16.74
CA GLY A 302 8.22 -19.62 16.46
C GLY A 302 7.10 -18.79 17.08
N LEU A 303 7.41 -17.65 17.70
CA LEU A 303 6.40 -16.71 18.21
C LEU A 303 5.95 -15.75 17.10
N SER A 304 4.69 -15.34 17.13
CA SER A 304 4.20 -14.29 16.23
C SER A 304 4.86 -12.95 16.57
N SER A 305 5.18 -12.17 15.54
CA SER A 305 5.63 -10.80 15.70
C SER A 305 4.51 -9.90 16.26
N PHE A 306 4.88 -8.74 16.81
CA PHE A 306 3.91 -7.72 17.24
C PHE A 306 2.89 -7.39 16.14
N LEU A 307 3.39 -7.11 14.93
CA LEU A 307 2.55 -6.76 13.81
C LEU A 307 1.71 -7.96 13.36
N GLY A 308 2.25 -9.18 13.37
CA GLY A 308 1.50 -10.39 13.06
C GLY A 308 0.29 -10.62 13.99
N ILE A 309 0.41 -10.31 15.28
CA ILE A 309 -0.71 -10.38 16.23
C ILE A 309 -1.78 -9.33 15.91
N VAL A 310 -1.35 -8.09 15.65
CA VAL A 310 -2.25 -6.99 15.26
C VAL A 310 -3.00 -7.36 13.98
N LEU A 311 -2.28 -7.81 12.94
CA LEU A 311 -2.86 -8.19 11.65
C LEU A 311 -3.87 -9.33 11.78
N ASN A 312 -3.54 -10.39 12.52
CA ASN A 312 -4.44 -11.52 12.74
C ASN A 312 -5.77 -11.08 13.41
N ASN A 313 -5.69 -10.19 14.40
CA ASN A 313 -6.87 -9.63 15.05
C ASN A 313 -7.69 -8.76 14.08
N LYS A 314 -7.05 -8.04 13.16
CA LYS A 314 -7.74 -7.23 12.15
C LYS A 314 -8.42 -8.06 11.07
N VAL A 315 -7.77 -9.11 10.56
CA VAL A 315 -8.38 -9.99 9.56
C VAL A 315 -9.73 -10.54 10.07
N THR A 316 -9.79 -10.93 11.34
CA THR A 316 -11.02 -11.50 11.93
C THR A 316 -12.08 -10.48 12.34
N SER A 317 -11.72 -9.20 12.47
CA SER A 317 -12.63 -8.12 12.90
C SER A 317 -13.00 -7.12 11.79
N SER A 318 -12.46 -7.32 10.58
CA SER A 318 -12.69 -6.45 9.43
C SER A 318 -14.12 -6.56 8.90
N TYR A 319 -14.57 -5.46 8.32
CA TYR A 319 -15.87 -5.34 7.69
C TYR A 319 -15.71 -5.34 6.17
N ILE A 320 -16.61 -6.04 5.47
CA ILE A 320 -16.61 -6.15 4.01
C ILE A 320 -17.94 -5.67 3.48
N TYR A 321 -17.96 -4.53 2.80
CA TYR A 321 -19.15 -4.01 2.13
C TYR A 321 -19.15 -4.44 0.66
N ASN A 322 -20.21 -5.10 0.22
CA ASN A 322 -20.38 -5.51 -1.18
C ASN A 322 -21.24 -4.49 -1.94
N PHE A 323 -20.72 -3.91 -3.01
CA PHE A 323 -21.43 -2.89 -3.80
C PHE A 323 -22.66 -3.45 -4.52
N SER A 324 -22.60 -4.71 -4.97
CA SER A 324 -23.68 -5.35 -5.74
C SER A 324 -24.90 -5.65 -4.87
N THR A 325 -24.69 -6.18 -3.66
CA THR A 325 -25.77 -6.54 -2.74
C THR A 325 -26.10 -5.44 -1.75
N GLN A 326 -25.24 -4.44 -1.62
CA GLN A 326 -25.31 -3.38 -0.59
C GLN A 326 -25.35 -3.94 0.84
N THR A 327 -24.77 -5.12 1.05
CA THR A 327 -24.76 -5.81 2.34
C THR A 327 -23.37 -5.83 2.97
N MET A 328 -23.37 -5.88 4.30
CA MET A 328 -22.16 -6.09 5.10
C MET A 328 -21.90 -7.57 5.37
N GLY A 329 -20.66 -7.97 5.15
CA GLY A 329 -20.09 -9.25 5.55
C GLY A 329 -18.88 -9.08 6.46
N ARG A 330 -18.40 -10.20 6.99
CA ARG A 330 -17.19 -10.29 7.82
C ARG A 330 -16.33 -11.50 7.45
N ASP A 331 -16.65 -12.22 6.36
CA ASP A 331 -15.91 -13.44 6.00
C ASP A 331 -14.57 -13.06 5.36
N PRO A 332 -13.43 -13.31 6.02
CA PRO A 332 -12.13 -12.92 5.51
C PRO A 332 -11.69 -13.73 4.28
N ASN A 333 -12.36 -14.85 3.98
CA ASN A 333 -11.99 -15.75 2.90
C ASN A 333 -12.62 -15.37 1.54
N ILE A 334 -13.54 -14.39 1.52
CA ILE A 334 -14.30 -14.02 0.32
C ILE A 334 -14.00 -12.59 -0.06
N ILE A 335 -12.89 -12.41 -0.79
CA ILE A 335 -12.50 -11.13 -1.37
C ILE A 335 -12.70 -11.15 -2.87
N GLN A 336 -13.44 -10.17 -3.39
CA GLN A 336 -13.85 -10.06 -4.79
C GLN A 336 -13.42 -8.70 -5.35
N PRO A 337 -12.37 -8.67 -6.19
CA PRO A 337 -11.91 -7.46 -6.87
C PRO A 337 -13.01 -6.67 -7.56
N GLY A 338 -12.99 -5.35 -7.41
CA GLY A 338 -13.92 -4.40 -8.02
C GLY A 338 -15.32 -4.37 -7.41
N GLN A 339 -15.64 -5.28 -6.48
CA GLN A 339 -17.01 -5.43 -5.94
C GLN A 339 -17.11 -5.15 -4.45
N GLN A 340 -15.99 -4.94 -3.76
CA GLN A 340 -15.97 -4.83 -2.32
C GLN A 340 -15.15 -3.65 -1.82
N LEU A 341 -15.61 -3.08 -0.72
CA LEU A 341 -14.91 -2.15 0.13
C LEU A 341 -14.59 -2.84 1.46
N ILE A 342 -13.33 -2.82 1.85
CA ILE A 342 -12.87 -3.30 3.16
C ILE A 342 -12.81 -2.11 4.10
N LEU A 343 -13.40 -2.26 5.29
CA LEU A 343 -13.33 -1.30 6.38
C LEU A 343 -12.67 -1.97 7.59
N ILE A 344 -11.50 -1.49 7.99
CA ILE A 344 -10.76 -2.01 9.13
C ILE A 344 -10.79 -0.98 10.25
N HIS A 345 -11.37 -1.35 11.39
CA HIS A 345 -11.38 -0.50 12.57
C HIS A 345 -10.00 -0.53 13.25
N PHE A 346 -9.40 0.65 13.43
CA PHE A 346 -8.19 0.84 14.21
C PHE A 346 -8.48 1.69 15.44
N ALA A 347 -8.24 1.12 16.62
CA ALA A 347 -8.39 1.88 17.86
C ALA A 347 -7.25 2.90 17.95
N ALA A 348 -7.53 4.12 18.43
CA ALA A 348 -6.50 5.15 18.58
C ALA A 348 -5.30 4.65 19.42
N ASN A 349 -5.56 3.96 20.53
CA ASN A 349 -4.52 3.41 21.39
C ASN A 349 -3.66 2.34 20.70
N GLU A 350 -4.24 1.55 19.81
CA GLU A 350 -3.52 0.52 19.05
C GLU A 350 -2.57 1.17 18.03
N LEU A 351 -3.02 2.19 17.30
CA LEU A 351 -2.16 2.95 16.39
C LEU A 351 -1.03 3.67 17.15
N LYS A 352 -1.33 4.23 18.34
CA LYS A 352 -0.31 4.80 19.24
C LYS A 352 0.73 3.75 19.64
N GLN A 353 0.30 2.53 20.01
CA GLN A 353 1.21 1.44 20.35
C GLN A 353 2.10 1.02 19.18
N VAL A 354 1.54 0.91 17.97
CA VAL A 354 2.32 0.62 16.75
C VAL A 354 3.37 1.71 16.53
N TYR A 355 2.97 2.99 16.60
CA TYR A 355 3.90 4.11 16.44
C TYR A 355 5.02 4.07 17.49
N GLN A 356 4.68 3.90 18.76
CA GLN A 356 5.63 3.87 19.87
C GLN A 356 6.62 2.70 19.74
N PHE A 357 6.12 1.50 19.40
CA PHE A 357 6.94 0.30 19.26
C PHE A 357 8.06 0.50 18.22
N PHE A 358 7.70 0.97 17.03
CA PHE A 358 8.66 1.16 15.95
C PHE A 358 9.51 2.44 16.11
N SER A 359 8.98 3.49 16.74
CA SER A 359 9.75 4.70 17.10
C SER A 359 10.84 4.42 18.13
N ALA A 360 10.53 3.63 19.16
CA ALA A 360 11.49 3.23 20.18
C ALA A 360 12.61 2.36 19.60
N LYS A 361 12.27 1.42 18.71
CA LYS A 361 13.25 0.54 18.04
C LYS A 361 14.18 1.28 17.08
N ARG A 362 13.70 2.33 16.40
CA ARG A 362 14.55 3.25 15.60
C ARG A 362 15.68 3.87 16.43
N ASN A 363 15.39 4.23 17.68
CA ASN A 363 16.37 4.85 18.57
C ASN A 363 17.37 3.82 19.16
N GLN A 364 17.11 2.53 19.02
CA GLN A 364 17.91 1.44 19.59
C GLN A 364 18.72 0.63 18.57
N GLY A 365 18.50 0.81 17.25
CA GLY A 365 19.28 0.13 16.21
C GLY A 365 19.19 -1.41 16.23
N ILE A 366 18.06 -1.97 16.66
CA ILE A 366 17.91 -3.41 16.93
C ILE A 366 17.30 -4.16 15.73
N GLU A 367 17.88 -5.30 15.39
CA GLU A 367 17.45 -6.24 14.33
C GLU A 367 16.25 -7.14 14.72
N THR A 368 15.59 -6.94 15.88
CA THR A 368 14.53 -7.85 16.35
C THR A 368 13.27 -7.14 16.87
N PHE A 369 12.12 -7.51 16.28
CA PHE A 369 10.77 -6.99 16.54
C PHE A 369 9.96 -7.85 17.53
N ALA A 370 10.64 -8.53 18.46
CA ALA A 370 10.00 -9.37 19.46
C ALA A 370 9.32 -8.54 20.56
N VAL A 371 8.19 -9.05 21.05
CA VAL A 371 7.47 -8.58 22.25
C VAL A 371 7.46 -9.72 23.27
N THR A 372 7.67 -9.40 24.54
CA THR A 372 7.44 -10.34 25.65
C THR A 372 5.98 -10.26 26.08
N ASP A 373 5.34 -11.41 26.25
CA ASP A 373 3.95 -11.57 26.71
C ASP A 373 3.61 -10.76 27.98
#